data_AF-A0A9Q9D800-F1
#
_entry.id   AF-A0A9Q9D800-F1
#
_cell.length_a   1.000
_cell.length_b   1.000
_cell.length_c   1.000
_cell.angle_alpha   90.00
_cell.angle_beta   90.00
_cell.angle_gamma   90.00
#
_symmetry.space_group_name_H-M   'P 1'
#
loop_
_entity.id
_entity.type
_entity.pdbx_description
1 polymer ?
#
loop_
_entity_poly.entity_id
_entity_poly.type
_entity_poly.pdbx_seq_one_letter_code
_entity_poly.pdbx_strand_id
1 'polypeptide(L)'
;MWKAFAVFYCLLATFGVLLGGYIMAGRSVPMSTIGLGLASVAFVMALLTAVGLVAYAFNLNAPPYGLWRPLGWLIGVYQLLVSLLSVVRFAQMFATIPAGSDVGVTNLIWLVLGLALNYFSWLGVWRYGRRMAQQPAQAR
;
A
#
# COMPACT_ATOMS: atom_id res chain seq x y z
N MET A 1 -11.54 -0.74 -15.23
CA MET A 1 -10.51 -1.49 -14.45
C MET A 1 -10.04 -0.72 -13.23
N TRP A 2 -9.50 0.50 -13.37
CA TRP A 2 -9.01 1.31 -12.23
C TRP A 2 -10.03 1.63 -11.14
N LYS A 3 -11.30 1.85 -11.49
CA LYS A 3 -12.39 2.05 -10.50
C LYS A 3 -12.58 0.83 -9.59
N ALA A 4 -12.67 -0.36 -10.18
CA ALA A 4 -12.80 -1.60 -9.43
C ALA A 4 -11.56 -1.83 -8.54
N PHE A 5 -10.36 -1.62 -9.08
CA PHE A 5 -9.12 -1.74 -8.31
C PHE A 5 -9.08 -0.76 -7.12
N ALA A 6 -9.45 0.51 -7.32
CA ALA A 6 -9.51 1.48 -6.23
C ALA A 6 -10.51 1.08 -5.15
N VAL A 7 -11.69 0.58 -5.53
CA VAL A 7 -12.69 0.07 -4.59
C VAL A 7 -12.16 -1.15 -3.81
N PHE A 8 -11.58 -2.14 -4.51
CA PHE A 8 -10.98 -3.30 -3.85
C PHE A 8 -9.82 -2.92 -2.93
N TYR A 9 -8.98 -1.97 -3.34
CA TYR A 9 -7.89 -1.46 -2.51
C TYR A 9 -8.43 -0.80 -1.23
N CYS A 10 -9.46 0.05 -1.33
CA CYS A 10 -10.10 0.66 -0.18
C CYS A 10 -10.71 -0.39 0.76
N LEU A 11 -11.43 -1.39 0.22
CA LEU A 11 -11.99 -2.48 1.01
C LEU A 11 -10.90 -3.27 1.73
N LEU A 12 -9.79 -3.57 1.05
CA LEU A 12 -8.66 -4.29 1.61
C LEU A 12 -7.95 -3.47 2.70
N ALA A 13 -7.79 -2.16 2.49
CA ALA A 13 -7.25 -1.25 3.49
C ALA A 13 -8.15 -1.17 4.73
N THR A 14 -9.46 -1.00 4.56
CA THR A 14 -10.44 -1.02 5.67
C THR A 14 -10.41 -2.35 6.40
N PHE A 15 -10.40 -3.47 5.67
CA PHE A 15 -10.27 -4.80 6.26
C PHE A 15 -8.99 -4.93 7.09
N GLY A 16 -7.85 -4.50 6.55
CA GLY A 16 -6.57 -4.53 7.27
C GLY A 16 -6.57 -3.67 8.55
N VAL A 17 -7.23 -2.51 8.52
CA VAL A 17 -7.38 -1.63 9.69
C VAL A 17 -8.26 -2.27 10.75
N LEU A 18 -9.42 -2.82 10.37
CA LEU A 18 -10.33 -3.48 11.29
C LEU A 18 -9.69 -4.72 11.91
N LEU A 19 -9.01 -5.53 11.10
CA LEU A 19 -8.29 -6.71 11.57
C LEU A 19 -7.15 -6.33 12.52
N GLY A 20 -6.35 -5.32 12.15
CA GLY A 20 -5.27 -4.82 12.99
C GLY A 20 -5.79 -4.27 14.33
N GLY A 21 -6.84 -3.45 14.28
CA GLY A 21 -7.51 -2.91 15.47
C GLY A 21 -8.10 -4.00 16.35
N TYR A 22 -8.75 -5.00 15.77
CA TYR A 22 -9.29 -6.16 16.50
C TYR A 22 -8.18 -6.96 17.21
N ILE A 23 -7.07 -7.22 16.52
CA ILE A 23 -5.92 -7.93 17.11
C ILE A 23 -5.32 -7.11 18.26
N MET A 24 -5.19 -5.78 18.11
CA MET A 24 -4.70 -4.90 19.16
C MET A 24 -5.66 -4.79 20.35
N ALA A 25 -6.97 -4.78 20.12
CA ALA A 25 -7.98 -4.71 21.17
C ALA A 25 -8.15 -6.03 21.92
N GLY A 26 -8.03 -7.18 21.22
CA GLY A 26 -8.20 -8.51 21.80
C GLY A 26 -6.94 -9.08 22.45
N ARG A 27 -5.77 -8.49 22.20
CA ARG A 27 -4.52 -8.87 22.85
C ARG A 27 -4.08 -7.77 23.81
N SER A 28 -4.03 -8.10 25.10
CA SER A 28 -3.23 -7.38 26.11
C SER A 28 -1.72 -7.59 25.86
N VAL A 29 -1.28 -7.56 24.60
CA VAL A 29 0.12 -7.69 24.22
C VAL A 29 0.70 -6.29 24.21
N PRO A 30 1.66 -5.97 25.07
CA PRO A 30 2.33 -4.68 25.05
C PRO A 30 3.05 -4.54 23.71
N MET A 31 2.49 -3.71 22.83
CA MET A 31 3.15 -3.32 21.60
C MET A 31 4.27 -2.35 21.95
N SER A 32 5.49 -2.60 21.47
CA SER A 32 6.57 -1.65 21.63
C SER A 32 6.22 -0.33 20.93
N THR A 33 6.68 0.79 21.46
CA THR A 33 6.47 2.13 20.88
C THR A 33 6.90 2.17 19.40
N ILE A 34 7.96 1.44 19.05
CA ILE A 34 8.46 1.29 17.68
C ILE A 34 7.45 0.55 16.80
N GLY A 35 6.87 -0.55 17.29
CA GLY A 35 5.85 -1.31 16.55
C GLY A 35 4.60 -0.48 16.27
N LEU A 36 4.18 0.32 17.25
CA LEU A 36 3.03 1.23 17.14
C LEU A 36 3.30 2.36 16.14
N GLY A 37 4.52 2.91 16.15
CA GLY A 37 4.99 3.89 15.17
C GLY A 37 4.98 3.34 13.74
N LEU A 38 5.51 2.14 13.53
CA LEU A 38 5.53 1.50 12.20
C LEU A 38 4.11 1.18 11.69
N ALA A 39 3.21 0.72 12.56
CA ALA A 39 1.82 0.47 12.21
C ALA A 39 1.10 1.77 11.80
N SER A 40 1.35 2.86 12.53
CA SER A 40 0.80 4.19 12.24
C SER A 40 1.29 4.71 10.89
N VAL A 41 2.59 4.59 10.59
CA VAL A 41 3.15 4.97 9.29
C VAL A 41 2.53 4.14 8.16
N ALA A 42 2.43 2.82 8.34
CA ALA A 42 1.80 1.94 7.34
C ALA A 42 0.35 2.33 7.07
N PHE A 43 -0.41 2.68 8.11
CA PHE A 43 -1.77 3.15 7.98
C PHE A 43 -1.87 4.47 7.20
N VAL A 44 -1.07 5.47 7.55
CA VAL A 44 -1.04 6.77 6.84
C VAL A 44 -0.70 6.56 5.37
N MET A 45 0.27 5.70 5.07
CA MET A 45 0.69 5.43 3.70
C MET A 45 -0.37 4.69 2.90
N ALA A 46 -1.06 3.72 3.51
CA ALA A 46 -2.19 3.04 2.88
C ALA A 46 -3.35 4.01 2.60
N LEU A 47 -3.64 4.92 3.52
CA LEU A 47 -4.69 5.94 3.36
C LEU A 47 -4.36 6.91 2.23
N LEU A 48 -3.15 7.46 2.20
CA LEU A 48 -2.71 8.35 1.13
C LEU A 48 -2.75 7.65 -0.23
N THR A 49 -2.33 6.38 -0.28
CA THR A 49 -2.38 5.56 -1.50
C THR A 49 -3.83 5.36 -1.99
N ALA A 50 -4.76 5.09 -1.06
CA ALA A 50 -6.19 4.99 -1.37
C ALA A 50 -6.73 6.30 -1.94
N VAL A 51 -6.41 7.45 -1.31
CA VAL A 51 -6.81 8.77 -1.82
C VAL A 51 -6.32 8.97 -3.25
N GLY A 52 -5.05 8.67 -3.53
CA GLY A 52 -4.48 8.80 -4.87
C GLY A 52 -5.14 7.91 -5.92
N LEU A 53 -5.41 6.65 -5.55
CA LEU A 53 -6.08 5.68 -6.41
C LEU A 53 -7.51 6.09 -6.73
N VAL A 54 -8.27 6.53 -5.72
CA VAL A 54 -9.65 7.02 -5.89
C VAL A 54 -9.64 8.28 -6.75
N ALA A 55 -8.77 9.24 -6.44
CA ALA A 55 -8.67 10.48 -7.20
C ALA A 55 -8.31 10.22 -8.67
N TYR A 56 -7.41 9.26 -8.94
CA TYR A 56 -7.12 8.80 -10.30
C TYR A 56 -8.33 8.16 -10.97
N ALA A 57 -8.92 7.16 -10.32
CA ALA A 57 -9.93 6.29 -10.90
C ALA A 57 -11.26 7.00 -11.16
N PHE A 58 -11.60 7.98 -10.33
CA PHE A 58 -12.83 8.78 -10.42
C PHE A 58 -12.61 10.14 -11.07
N ASN A 59 -11.39 10.46 -11.53
CA ASN A 59 -11.08 11.71 -12.20
C ASN A 59 -11.38 12.95 -11.32
N LEU A 60 -10.97 12.88 -10.05
CA LEU A 60 -11.15 13.96 -9.10
C LEU A 60 -9.97 14.94 -9.17
N ASN A 61 -10.23 16.22 -8.87
CA ASN A 61 -9.21 17.27 -8.87
C ASN A 61 -8.56 17.53 -7.48
N ALA A 62 -8.71 16.58 -6.55
CA ALA A 62 -8.19 16.70 -5.19
C ALA A 62 -7.43 15.42 -4.81
N PRO A 63 -6.22 15.53 -4.20
CA PRO A 63 -5.51 16.73 -3.72
C PRO A 63 -4.68 17.48 -4.81
N PRO A 64 -4.38 18.78 -4.61
CA PRO A 64 -3.73 19.64 -5.61
C PRO A 64 -2.29 19.19 -5.93
N TYR A 65 -1.85 19.44 -7.17
CA TYR A 65 -0.58 18.95 -7.71
C TYR A 65 0.65 19.27 -6.85
N GLY A 66 0.76 20.51 -6.35
CA GLY A 66 1.92 20.95 -5.57
C GLY A 66 2.11 20.15 -4.28
N LEU A 67 1.01 19.70 -3.67
CA LEU A 67 1.03 18.86 -2.47
C LEU A 67 1.14 17.38 -2.84
N TRP A 68 0.50 16.96 -3.93
CA TRP A 68 0.50 15.56 -4.34
C TRP A 68 1.85 15.07 -4.85
N ARG A 69 2.61 15.90 -5.56
CA ARG A 69 3.89 15.49 -6.15
C ARG A 69 4.90 14.95 -5.12
N PRO A 70 5.24 15.65 -4.03
CA PRO A 70 6.13 15.11 -3.01
C PRO A 70 5.54 13.89 -2.29
N LEU A 71 4.23 13.88 -2.03
CA LEU A 71 3.55 12.74 -1.39
C LEU A 71 3.57 11.49 -2.27
N GLY A 72 3.34 11.62 -3.58
CA GLY A 72 3.35 10.51 -4.51
C GLY A 72 4.73 9.86 -4.63
N TRP A 73 5.79 10.65 -4.56
CA TRP A 73 7.16 10.14 -4.46
C TRP A 73 7.40 9.40 -3.15
N LEU A 74 6.98 9.99 -2.03
CA LEU A 74 7.10 9.38 -0.70
C LEU A 74 6.35 8.04 -0.62
N ILE A 75 5.14 7.97 -1.19
CA ILE A 75 4.38 6.72 -1.36
C ILE A 75 5.17 5.72 -2.19
N GLY A 76 5.72 6.13 -3.33
CA GLY A 76 6.49 5.23 -4.20
C GLY A 76 7.73 4.64 -3.52
N VAL A 77 8.51 5.49 -2.83
CA VAL A 77 9.69 5.03 -2.06
C VAL A 77 9.26 4.05 -0.97
N TYR A 78 8.19 4.36 -0.24
CA TYR A 78 7.66 3.45 0.78
C TYR A 78 7.20 2.11 0.19
N GLN A 79 6.44 2.13 -0.91
CA GLN A 79 5.97 0.91 -1.56
C GLN A 79 7.13 0.04 -2.05
N LEU A 80 8.21 0.67 -2.54
CA LEU A 80 9.44 0.00 -2.93
C LEU A 80 10.11 -0.65 -1.71
N LEU A 81 10.27 0.08 -0.61
CA LEU A 81 10.87 -0.42 0.63
C LEU A 81 10.08 -1.59 1.21
N VAL A 82 8.74 -1.50 1.25
CA VAL A 82 7.88 -2.60 1.69
C VAL A 82 8.04 -3.80 0.77
N SER A 83 8.08 -3.60 -0.54
CA SER A 83 8.27 -4.70 -1.51
C SER A 83 9.62 -5.41 -1.32
N LEU A 84 10.70 -4.66 -1.14
CA LEU A 84 12.02 -5.22 -0.85
C LEU A 84 12.02 -5.99 0.46
N LEU A 85 11.42 -5.43 1.51
CA LEU A 85 11.30 -6.09 2.81
C LEU A 85 10.51 -7.40 2.70
N SER A 86 9.41 -7.42 1.94
CA SER A 86 8.63 -8.63 1.68
C SER A 86 9.44 -9.71 0.99
N VAL A 87 10.26 -9.36 -0.02
CA VAL A 87 11.14 -10.31 -0.71
C VAL A 87 12.22 -10.85 0.23
N VAL A 88 12.87 -9.99 1.02
CA VAL A 88 13.89 -10.41 1.99
C VAL A 88 13.29 -11.36 3.04
N ARG A 89 12.12 -11.02 3.59
CA ARG A 89 11.41 -11.87 4.56
C ARG A 89 11.02 -13.21 3.96
N PHE A 90 10.54 -13.21 2.71
CA PHE A 90 10.24 -14.44 2.00
C PHE A 90 11.49 -15.29 1.81
N ALA A 91 12.62 -14.71 1.39
CA ALA A 91 13.86 -15.45 1.19
C ALA A 91 14.39 -16.08 2.50
N GLN A 92 14.32 -15.33 3.60
CA GLN A 92 14.67 -15.83 4.94
C GLN A 92 13.76 -16.99 5.37
N MET A 93 12.46 -16.88 5.12
CA MET A 93 11.50 -17.93 5.42
C MET A 93 11.72 -19.15 4.52
N PHE A 94 11.93 -18.95 3.23
CA PHE A 94 12.08 -20.03 2.25
C PHE A 94 13.24 -20.95 2.59
N ALA A 95 14.34 -20.40 3.12
CA ALA A 95 15.49 -21.16 3.58
C ALA A 95 15.21 -22.12 4.75
N THR A 96 14.09 -21.95 5.46
CA THR A 96 13.72 -22.77 6.62
C THR A 96 12.53 -23.70 6.33
N ILE A 97 11.99 -23.70 5.12
CA ILE A 97 10.83 -24.53 4.75
C ILE A 97 11.28 -25.97 4.49
N PRO A 98 10.68 -26.98 5.15
CA PRO A 98 10.95 -28.38 4.88
C PRO A 98 10.65 -28.76 3.42
N ALA A 99 11.50 -29.58 2.82
CA ALA A 99 11.28 -30.13 1.49
C ALA A 99 9.96 -30.93 1.44
N GLY A 100 9.12 -30.66 0.45
CA GLY A 100 7.79 -31.28 0.30
C GLY A 100 6.64 -30.51 0.96
N SER A 101 6.89 -29.34 1.55
CA SER A 101 5.85 -28.50 2.14
C SER A 101 5.24 -27.50 1.13
N ASP A 102 3.92 -27.49 1.02
CA ASP A 102 3.15 -26.53 0.19
C ASP A 102 3.20 -25.08 0.73
N VAL A 103 3.74 -24.91 1.94
CA VAL A 103 3.91 -23.60 2.59
C VAL A 103 4.78 -22.68 1.74
N GLY A 104 5.80 -23.21 1.05
CA GLY A 104 6.65 -22.42 0.16
C GLY A 104 5.88 -21.83 -1.01
N VAL A 105 5.06 -22.65 -1.68
CA VAL A 105 4.22 -22.24 -2.81
C VAL A 105 3.16 -21.23 -2.36
N THR A 106 2.51 -21.49 -1.23
CA THR A 106 1.48 -20.60 -0.69
C THR A 106 2.05 -19.22 -0.37
N ASN A 107 3.20 -19.14 0.30
CA ASN A 107 3.86 -17.87 0.60
C ASN A 107 4.37 -17.15 -0.64
N LEU A 108 4.81 -17.89 -1.67
CA LEU A 108 5.21 -17.31 -2.95
C LEU A 108 4.02 -16.63 -3.65
N ILE A 109 2.85 -17.28 -3.65
CA ILE A 109 1.62 -16.70 -4.21
C ILE A 109 1.27 -15.40 -3.47
N TRP A 110 1.30 -15.41 -2.13
CA TRP A 110 1.06 -14.21 -1.33
C TRP A 110 2.07 -13.10 -1.60
N LEU A 111 3.34 -13.43 -1.77
CA LEU A 111 4.38 -12.48 -2.12
C LEU A 111 4.08 -11.83 -3.48
N VAL A 112 3.80 -12.63 -4.52
CA VAL A 112 3.50 -12.13 -5.87
C VAL A 112 2.27 -11.23 -5.85
N LEU A 113 1.21 -11.63 -5.15
CA LEU A 113 0.00 -10.82 -4.98
C LEU A 113 0.30 -9.49 -4.27
N GLY A 114 1.10 -9.52 -3.20
CA GLY A 114 1.53 -8.32 -2.49
C GLY A 114 2.36 -7.37 -3.34
N LEU A 115 3.30 -7.90 -4.12
CA LEU A 115 4.13 -7.13 -5.06
C LEU A 115 3.28 -6.51 -6.18
N ALA A 116 2.35 -7.28 -6.74
CA ALA A 116 1.41 -6.77 -7.74
C ALA A 116 0.55 -5.64 -7.17
N LEU A 117 0.01 -5.83 -5.96
CA LEU A 117 -0.77 -4.80 -5.28
C LEU A 117 0.04 -3.52 -5.06
N ASN A 118 1.28 -3.64 -4.59
CA ASN A 118 2.19 -2.51 -4.43
C ASN A 118 2.47 -1.80 -5.76
N TYR A 119 2.78 -2.56 -6.81
CA TYR A 119 3.03 -2.02 -8.14
C TYR A 119 1.84 -1.26 -8.70
N PHE A 120 0.65 -1.87 -8.71
CA PHE A 120 -0.56 -1.22 -9.25
C PHE A 120 -0.98 -0.01 -8.43
N SER A 121 -0.77 -0.05 -7.11
CA SER A 121 -1.04 1.07 -6.22
C SER A 121 -0.15 2.28 -6.54
N TRP A 122 1.15 2.05 -6.65
CA TRP A 122 2.09 3.09 -7.07
C TRP A 122 1.78 3.61 -8.47
N LEU A 123 1.47 2.71 -9.42
CA LEU A 123 1.13 3.09 -10.79
C LEU A 123 -0.09 4.01 -10.85
N GLY A 124 -1.12 3.75 -10.04
CA GLY A 124 -2.30 4.61 -9.92
C GLY A 124 -1.96 6.00 -9.38
N VAL A 125 -1.21 6.05 -8.27
CA VAL A 125 -0.72 7.28 -7.63
C VAL A 125 0.14 8.12 -8.59
N TRP A 126 1.03 7.46 -9.32
CA TRP A 126 1.91 8.10 -10.30
C TRP A 126 1.15 8.66 -11.49
N ARG A 127 0.19 7.91 -12.03
CA ARG A 127 -0.66 8.36 -13.14
C ARG A 127 -1.54 9.54 -12.75
N TYR A 128 -2.03 9.59 -11.50
CA TYR A 128 -2.69 10.78 -10.97
C TYR A 128 -1.75 11.99 -10.96
N GLY A 129 -0.53 11.83 -10.44
CA GLY A 129 0.47 12.90 -10.43
C GLY A 129 0.77 13.44 -11.83
N ARG A 130 0.92 12.57 -12.83
CA ARG A 130 1.10 13.01 -14.23
C ARG A 130 -0.12 13.74 -14.78
N ARG A 131 -1.33 13.26 -14.50
CA ARG A 131 -2.57 13.90 -14.94
C ARG A 131 -2.67 15.33 -14.41
N MET A 132 -2.37 15.50 -13.13
CA MET A 132 -2.35 16.79 -12.45
C MET A 132 -1.27 17.74 -13.01
N ALA A 133 -0.12 17.21 -13.42
CA ALA A 133 0.93 17.99 -14.08
C ALA A 133 0.55 18.48 -15.49
N GLN A 134 -0.32 17.73 -16.17
CA GLN A 134 -0.77 18.00 -17.54
C GLN A 134 -2.05 18.82 -17.60
N GLN A 135 -2.78 18.94 -16.48
CA GLN A 135 -3.87 19.90 -16.40
C GLN A 135 -3.26 21.29 -16.55
N PRO A 136 -3.66 22.07 -17.59
CA PRO A 136 -3.30 23.48 -17.63
C PRO A 136 -3.73 24.10 -16.30
N ALA A 137 -2.97 25.07 -15.80
CA ALA A 137 -3.36 25.88 -14.65
C ALA A 137 -4.63 26.66 -14.99
N GLN A 138 -5.77 25.98 -15.11
CA GLN A 138 -7.06 26.58 -15.37
C GLN A 138 -7.60 27.06 -14.03
N ALA A 139 -7.60 28.39 -13.93
CA ALA A 139 -8.27 29.22 -12.94
C ALA A 139 -7.70 29.14 -11.50
N ARG A 140 -6.62 29.89 -11.28
CA ARG A 140 -6.62 30.81 -10.14
C ARG A 140 -6.95 32.20 -10.66
#